data_AF-A0A3M0NYY9-F1
#
_entry.id   AF-A0A3M0NYY9-F1
#
_cell.length_a   1.000
_cell.length_b   1.000
_cell.length_c   1.000
_cell.angle_alpha   90.00
_cell.angle_beta   90.00
_cell.angle_gamma   90.00
#
_symmetry.space_group_name_H-M   'P 1'
#
loop_
_entity.id
_entity.type
_entity.pdbx_description
1 polymer ?
#
loop_
_entity_poly.entity_id
_entity_poly.type
_entity_poly.pdbx_seq_one_letter_code
_entity_poly.pdbx_strand_id
1 'polypeptide(L)'
;MNKQVKNSKIKMLIAITMSLALGLLAGKASDSSLLNTNMVVQAAHVKGNLGILTTPKKMRGTWYGKAFDLNYKSKVLNKLRVKAHKIDSNELHRQDTNAKGIKNTRQTRNWVKAFYPVTFKKDKNIKYILMFPWFSPAASGWSLGIYHYKGHRVLIERTTSSYRITNVYWRSAKLARMYGGKKPKELKTYAQ
;
A
#
# COMPACT_ATOMS: atom_id res chain seq x y z
N MET A 1 -32.18 38.75 -22.05
CA MET A 1 -32.17 38.66 -20.57
C MET A 1 -31.19 37.56 -20.15
N ASN A 2 -30.20 37.93 -19.33
CA ASN A 2 -29.30 37.14 -18.46
C ASN A 2 -29.76 35.68 -18.13
N LYS A 3 -28.92 34.66 -17.89
CA LYS A 3 -27.63 34.62 -17.17
C LYS A 3 -26.92 33.26 -17.36
N GLN A 4 -25.60 33.29 -17.25
CA GLN A 4 -24.63 32.20 -17.14
C GLN A 4 -24.95 31.14 -16.07
N VAL A 5 -24.42 29.90 -16.21
CA VAL A 5 -23.38 29.33 -15.31
C VAL A 5 -22.48 28.32 -16.08
N LYS A 6 -21.17 28.51 -15.89
CA LYS A 6 -20.02 27.75 -16.41
C LYS A 6 -19.76 26.43 -15.65
N ASN A 7 -19.10 25.50 -16.36
CA ASN A 7 -18.07 24.56 -15.90
C ASN A 7 -18.33 23.63 -14.70
N SER A 8 -18.30 22.32 -14.99
CA SER A 8 -17.73 21.32 -14.10
C SER A 8 -17.07 20.20 -14.90
N LYS A 9 -15.74 20.24 -14.96
CA LYS A 9 -14.90 19.12 -15.39
C LYS A 9 -14.82 18.14 -14.21
N ILE A 10 -15.42 16.96 -14.32
CA ILE A 10 -14.92 15.69 -13.77
C ILE A 10 -15.48 14.58 -14.68
N LYS A 11 -14.69 14.16 -15.69
CA LYS A 11 -14.91 12.89 -16.37
C LYS A 11 -14.26 11.81 -15.51
N MET A 12 -15.08 11.15 -14.69
CA MET A 12 -14.68 9.99 -13.88
C MET A 12 -14.68 8.77 -14.81
N LEU A 13 -13.52 8.38 -15.33
CA LEU A 13 -13.38 7.19 -16.17
C LEU A 13 -13.30 5.95 -15.26
N ILE A 14 -14.43 5.27 -15.12
CA ILE A 14 -14.54 3.94 -14.53
C ILE A 14 -14.01 2.94 -15.56
N ALA A 15 -12.87 2.32 -15.28
CA ALA A 15 -12.40 1.14 -16.01
C ALA A 15 -12.67 -0.10 -15.16
N ILE A 16 -13.92 -0.59 -15.23
CA ILE A 16 -14.26 -1.97 -14.91
C ILE A 16 -14.36 -2.66 -16.27
N THR A 17 -13.27 -3.26 -16.73
CA THR A 17 -13.30 -4.13 -17.89
C THR A 17 -13.44 -5.57 -17.44
N MET A 18 -14.42 -6.21 -18.07
CA MET A 18 -14.91 -7.56 -17.93
C MET A 18 -13.83 -8.63 -18.05
N SER A 19 -14.08 -9.79 -17.43
CA SER A 19 -13.80 -11.10 -18.03
C SER A 19 -14.77 -12.12 -17.43
N LEU A 20 -15.99 -12.16 -17.98
CA LEU A 20 -16.87 -13.31 -17.91
C LEU A 20 -17.08 -13.76 -19.36
N ALA A 21 -16.45 -14.89 -19.71
CA ALA A 21 -16.75 -15.85 -20.77
C ALA A 21 -15.44 -16.37 -21.36
N LEU A 22 -15.15 -17.65 -21.15
CA LEU A 22 -15.09 -18.58 -22.27
C LEU A 22 -15.22 -20.01 -21.77
N GLY A 23 -15.98 -20.77 -22.53
CA GLY A 23 -16.35 -22.14 -22.25
C GLY A 23 -15.20 -23.12 -22.42
N LEU A 24 -15.47 -24.31 -21.90
CA LEU A 24 -14.95 -25.59 -22.35
C LEU A 24 -14.64 -25.59 -23.84
N LEU A 25 -13.36 -25.73 -24.21
CA LEU A 25 -12.90 -26.47 -25.37
C LEU A 25 -11.43 -26.84 -25.14
N ALA A 26 -11.16 -28.14 -25.22
CA ALA A 26 -9.84 -28.73 -25.06
C ALA A 26 -8.89 -28.30 -26.20
N GLY A 27 -7.66 -27.94 -25.85
CA GLY A 27 -6.57 -27.69 -26.80
C GLY A 27 -5.24 -27.61 -26.05
N LYS A 28 -4.30 -28.48 -26.41
CA LYS A 28 -2.98 -28.66 -25.77
C LYS A 28 -2.01 -27.50 -26.06
N ALA A 29 -1.09 -27.31 -25.10
CA ALA A 29 0.19 -26.59 -25.15
C ALA A 29 0.09 -25.07 -25.36
N SER A 30 0.60 -24.21 -24.47
CA SER A 30 2.02 -24.10 -24.13
C SER A 30 2.22 -23.05 -23.01
N ASP A 31 3.37 -23.16 -22.35
CA ASP A 31 3.87 -22.39 -21.20
C ASP A 31 3.34 -20.98 -20.94
N SER A 32 2.94 -20.74 -19.68
CA SER A 32 3.22 -19.45 -19.03
C SER A 32 3.32 -19.59 -17.51
N SER A 33 4.54 -19.50 -17.02
CA SER A 33 4.90 -19.27 -15.62
C SER A 33 4.28 -17.95 -15.11
N LEU A 34 3.24 -17.98 -14.29
CA LEU A 34 2.64 -16.74 -13.76
C LEU A 34 2.10 -16.76 -12.33
N LEU A 35 2.65 -17.60 -11.44
CA LEU A 35 2.51 -17.38 -9.99
C LEU A 35 3.84 -17.66 -9.29
N ASN A 36 4.56 -16.59 -8.93
CA ASN A 36 5.68 -16.68 -8.00
C ASN A 36 5.11 -16.99 -6.61
N THR A 37 4.93 -18.29 -6.33
CA THR A 37 4.37 -18.89 -5.10
C THR A 37 5.27 -18.75 -3.87
N ASN A 38 6.49 -18.22 -4.04
CA ASN A 38 7.51 -18.13 -2.98
C ASN A 38 7.22 -17.11 -1.85
N MET A 39 6.01 -16.56 -1.75
CA MET A 39 5.69 -15.51 -0.77
C MET A 39 4.54 -15.85 0.18
N VAL A 40 3.91 -17.02 0.05
CA VAL A 40 2.75 -17.42 0.85
C VAL A 40 3.13 -18.59 1.76
N VAL A 41 3.03 -18.39 3.08
CA VAL A 41 3.12 -19.46 4.09
C VAL A 41 1.69 -19.83 4.50
N GLN A 42 1.43 -21.12 4.68
CA GLN A 42 0.11 -21.74 4.85
C GLN A 42 -0.72 -21.05 5.96
N ALA A 43 -2.02 -20.87 5.69
CA ALA A 43 -2.92 -19.97 6.43
C ALA A 43 -3.51 -20.59 7.70
N ALA A 44 -3.82 -19.74 8.70
CA ALA A 44 -4.79 -20.09 9.75
C ALA A 44 -6.22 -20.17 9.16
N HIS A 45 -7.05 -21.09 9.65
CA HIS A 45 -8.47 -21.28 9.28
C HIS A 45 -9.34 -20.06 9.66
N VAL A 46 -9.19 -18.96 8.93
CA VAL A 46 -9.98 -17.74 9.08
C VAL A 46 -10.64 -17.44 7.74
N LYS A 47 -11.97 -17.22 7.74
CA LYS A 47 -12.73 -16.89 6.53
C LYS A 47 -12.08 -15.72 5.79
N GLY A 48 -11.87 -15.89 4.48
CA GLY A 48 -11.32 -14.87 3.61
C GLY A 48 -9.82 -14.60 3.77
N ASN A 49 -9.08 -15.41 4.54
CA ASN A 49 -7.62 -15.35 4.61
C ASN A 49 -7.00 -16.23 3.52
N LEU A 50 -6.33 -15.61 2.55
CA LEU A 50 -5.60 -16.29 1.48
C LEU A 50 -4.13 -16.58 1.84
N GLY A 51 -3.73 -16.30 3.09
CA GLY A 51 -2.40 -16.55 3.60
C GLY A 51 -1.59 -15.28 3.83
N ILE A 52 -0.39 -15.49 4.38
CA ILE A 52 0.47 -14.41 4.85
C ILE A 52 1.27 -13.81 3.69
N LEU A 53 1.29 -12.48 3.61
CA LEU A 53 2.09 -11.75 2.64
C LEU A 53 3.51 -11.54 3.15
N THR A 54 4.49 -11.88 2.33
CA THR A 54 5.90 -11.66 2.63
C THR A 54 6.40 -10.32 2.09
N THR A 55 6.98 -9.48 2.95
CA THR A 55 7.60 -8.21 2.56
C THR A 55 8.91 -8.43 1.79
N PRO A 56 9.24 -7.59 0.81
CA PRO A 56 10.53 -7.65 0.12
C PRO A 56 11.71 -7.49 1.08
N LYS A 57 12.78 -8.29 0.91
CA LYS A 57 13.98 -8.23 1.77
C LYS A 57 14.53 -6.81 1.93
N LYS A 58 14.52 -6.01 0.86
CA LYS A 58 15.02 -4.62 0.86
C LYS A 58 14.20 -3.66 1.76
N MET A 59 12.93 -4.00 2.06
CA MET A 59 12.07 -3.22 2.96
C MET A 59 12.32 -3.55 4.43
N ARG A 60 12.83 -4.75 4.72
CA ARG A 60 12.95 -5.26 6.10
C ARG A 60 13.99 -4.49 6.91
N GLY A 61 13.73 -4.34 8.19
CA GLY A 61 14.59 -3.67 9.17
C GLY A 61 13.87 -2.53 9.90
N THR A 62 14.64 -1.74 10.63
CA THR A 62 14.13 -0.56 11.36
C THR A 62 14.32 0.68 10.51
N TRP A 63 13.30 1.53 10.53
CA TRP A 63 13.28 2.79 9.82
C TRP A 63 12.79 3.92 10.73
N TYR A 64 13.19 5.14 10.42
CA TYR A 64 12.93 6.31 11.24
C TYR A 64 12.42 7.45 10.37
N GLY A 65 11.36 8.13 10.79
CA GLY A 65 10.72 9.18 9.99
C GLY A 65 10.19 10.30 10.87
N LYS A 66 9.88 11.43 10.26
CA LYS A 66 9.13 12.52 10.89
C LYS A 66 7.91 12.72 10.02
N ALA A 67 6.74 12.44 10.57
CA ALA A 67 5.48 12.60 9.85
C ALA A 67 5.30 14.06 9.43
N PHE A 68 4.69 14.28 8.29
CA PHE A 68 4.36 15.59 7.78
C PHE A 68 3.07 15.54 6.97
N ASP A 69 2.40 16.68 6.89
CA ASP A 69 1.24 16.92 6.02
C ASP A 69 1.25 18.40 5.60
N LEU A 70 0.24 18.86 4.85
CA LEU A 70 0.16 20.22 4.29
C LEU A 70 0.52 21.31 5.30
N ASN A 71 -0.04 21.24 6.51
CA ASN A 71 0.16 22.23 7.57
C ASN A 71 0.81 21.62 8.84
N TYR A 72 1.40 20.44 8.73
CA TYR A 72 1.93 19.71 9.88
C TYR A 72 3.33 19.16 9.62
N LYS A 73 4.23 19.33 10.58
CA LYS A 73 5.53 18.64 10.61
C LYS A 73 5.80 18.18 12.03
N SER A 74 5.89 16.87 12.22
CA SER A 74 6.21 16.29 13.50
C SER A 74 7.64 16.63 13.91
N LYS A 75 7.82 17.07 15.16
CA LYS A 75 9.14 17.15 15.80
C LYS A 75 9.58 15.78 16.34
N VAL A 76 8.61 14.87 16.53
CA VAL A 76 8.84 13.53 17.08
C VAL A 76 9.32 12.58 15.99
N LEU A 77 10.31 11.76 16.36
CA LEU A 77 10.82 10.73 15.49
C LEU A 77 9.97 9.46 15.61
N ASN A 78 9.27 9.10 14.53
CA ASN A 78 8.58 7.82 14.41
C ASN A 78 9.57 6.71 14.07
N LYS A 79 9.37 5.52 14.63
CA LYS A 79 10.14 4.30 14.38
C LYS A 79 9.20 3.25 13.78
N LEU A 80 9.55 2.75 12.60
CA LEU A 80 8.82 1.72 11.87
C LEU A 80 9.68 0.46 11.77
N ARG A 81 9.17 -0.71 12.17
CA ARG A 81 9.85 -2.00 12.03
C ARG A 81 9.16 -2.86 10.98
N VAL A 82 9.90 -3.18 9.93
CA VAL A 82 9.42 -4.09 8.87
C VAL A 82 10.09 -5.46 9.02
N LYS A 83 9.29 -6.51 9.22
CA LYS A 83 9.70 -7.91 9.26
C LYS A 83 9.17 -8.66 8.03
N ALA A 84 9.50 -9.94 7.90
CA ALA A 84 9.06 -10.76 6.76
C ALA A 84 7.54 -10.75 6.57
N HIS A 85 6.76 -10.82 7.64
CA HIS A 85 5.30 -10.95 7.58
C HIS A 85 4.56 -9.87 8.36
N LYS A 86 5.30 -8.88 8.89
CA LYS A 86 4.75 -7.86 9.79
C LYS A 86 5.32 -6.48 9.48
N ILE A 87 4.48 -5.46 9.63
CA ILE A 87 4.89 -4.06 9.68
C ILE A 87 4.40 -3.53 11.03
N ASP A 88 5.35 -3.18 11.90
CA ASP A 88 5.15 -3.01 13.34
C ASP A 88 4.43 -4.21 13.97
N SER A 89 3.28 -3.97 14.61
CA SER A 89 2.43 -5.01 15.20
C SER A 89 1.50 -5.68 14.20
N ASN A 90 1.39 -5.14 12.98
CA ASN A 90 0.40 -5.57 12.00
C ASN A 90 0.92 -6.75 11.19
N GLU A 91 0.17 -7.85 11.18
CA GLU A 91 0.44 -9.02 10.35
C GLU A 91 -0.19 -8.85 8.97
N LEU A 92 0.59 -9.15 7.93
CA LEU A 92 0.19 -8.89 6.55
C LEU A 92 -0.50 -10.12 5.98
N HIS A 93 -1.78 -9.99 5.64
CA HIS A 93 -2.57 -11.07 5.06
C HIS A 93 -3.10 -10.70 3.69
N ARG A 94 -3.15 -11.66 2.78
CA ARG A 94 -3.96 -11.55 1.57
C ARG A 94 -5.40 -11.86 1.92
N GLN A 95 -6.32 -11.03 1.42
CA GLN A 95 -7.74 -11.18 1.69
C GLN A 95 -8.48 -11.57 0.40
N ASP A 96 -9.37 -12.54 0.52
CA ASP A 96 -10.32 -12.94 -0.53
C ASP A 96 -11.27 -11.79 -0.86
N THR A 97 -11.65 -11.63 -2.12
CA THR A 97 -12.67 -10.66 -2.55
C THR A 97 -14.03 -10.92 -1.91
N ASN A 98 -14.32 -12.15 -1.51
CA ASN A 98 -15.54 -12.58 -0.83
C ASN A 98 -15.51 -12.39 0.70
N ALA A 99 -14.47 -11.74 1.24
CA ALA A 99 -14.29 -11.44 2.66
C ALA A 99 -15.29 -10.41 3.26
N LYS A 100 -16.42 -10.15 2.59
CA LYS A 100 -17.45 -9.24 3.09
C LYS A 100 -18.07 -9.78 4.37
N GLY A 101 -18.31 -8.89 5.35
CA GLY A 101 -18.99 -9.23 6.60
C GLY A 101 -18.17 -10.07 7.59
N ILE A 102 -16.84 -10.14 7.45
CA ILE A 102 -16.00 -10.80 8.46
C ILE A 102 -16.05 -10.01 9.77
N LYS A 103 -16.40 -10.70 10.86
CA LYS A 103 -16.37 -10.14 12.21
C LYS A 103 -14.93 -9.99 12.70
N ASN A 104 -14.67 -8.94 13.46
CA ASN A 104 -13.40 -8.79 14.16
C ASN A 104 -13.31 -9.86 15.26
N THR A 105 -12.25 -10.66 15.25
CA THR A 105 -11.94 -11.64 16.29
C THR A 105 -10.65 -11.27 17.01
N ARG A 106 -10.41 -11.85 18.20
CA ARG A 106 -9.14 -11.68 18.91
C ARG A 106 -7.93 -12.07 18.04
N GLN A 107 -8.09 -13.10 17.20
CA GLN A 107 -7.05 -13.59 16.29
C GLN A 107 -6.72 -12.59 15.18
N THR A 108 -7.73 -11.89 14.64
CA THR A 108 -7.57 -11.01 13.47
C THR A 108 -7.36 -9.54 13.84
N ARG A 109 -7.29 -9.20 15.13
CA ARG A 109 -7.30 -7.81 15.62
C ARG A 109 -6.13 -6.96 15.11
N ASN A 110 -4.98 -7.60 14.87
CA ASN A 110 -3.76 -6.98 14.37
C ASN A 110 -3.46 -7.37 12.92
N TRP A 111 -4.43 -7.93 12.21
CA TRP A 111 -4.25 -8.26 10.80
C TRP A 111 -4.55 -7.05 9.93
N VAL A 112 -3.79 -6.93 8.85
CA VAL A 112 -4.08 -6.00 7.77
C VAL A 112 -4.23 -6.76 6.48
N LYS A 113 -5.22 -6.37 5.66
CA LYS A 113 -5.29 -6.83 4.28
C LYS A 113 -4.19 -6.11 3.50
N ALA A 114 -3.32 -6.87 2.85
CA ALA A 114 -2.13 -6.38 2.20
C ALA A 114 -2.07 -6.79 0.73
N PHE A 115 -1.75 -5.84 -0.14
CA PHE A 115 -1.58 -6.04 -1.58
C PHE A 115 -0.17 -5.63 -1.99
N TYR A 116 0.51 -6.49 -2.75
CA TYR A 116 1.83 -6.21 -3.30
C TYR A 116 2.07 -7.02 -4.58
N PRO A 117 2.68 -6.41 -5.62
CA PRO A 117 3.04 -4.99 -5.73
C PRO A 117 1.86 -4.11 -6.19
N VAL A 118 1.76 -2.91 -5.63
CA VAL A 118 0.87 -1.84 -6.13
C VAL A 118 1.72 -0.68 -6.66
N THR A 119 1.39 -0.14 -7.83
CA THR A 119 2.13 0.98 -8.44
C THR A 119 1.21 2.15 -8.72
N PHE A 120 1.65 3.37 -8.43
CA PHE A 120 0.92 4.60 -8.79
C PHE A 120 1.60 5.27 -9.99
N LYS A 121 0.82 5.60 -11.04
CA LYS A 121 1.34 6.14 -12.31
C LYS A 121 2.30 7.33 -12.14
N LYS A 122 2.04 8.24 -11.18
CA LYS A 122 2.88 9.45 -10.97
C LYS A 122 4.03 9.28 -9.97
N ASP A 123 4.27 8.05 -9.49
CA ASP A 123 5.31 7.73 -8.51
C ASP A 123 6.54 7.06 -9.12
N LYS A 124 6.82 7.32 -10.39
CA LYS A 124 8.04 6.82 -11.05
C LYS A 124 8.27 5.31 -10.83
N ASN A 125 7.20 4.51 -10.91
CA ASN A 125 7.21 3.06 -10.75
C ASN A 125 7.61 2.52 -9.36
N ILE A 126 7.47 3.30 -8.28
CA ILE A 126 7.61 2.76 -6.92
C ILE A 126 6.59 1.62 -6.71
N LYS A 127 7.08 0.47 -6.24
CA LYS A 127 6.27 -0.69 -5.84
C LYS A 127 5.93 -0.59 -4.36
N TYR A 128 4.65 -0.43 -4.07
CA TYR A 128 4.09 -0.29 -2.73
C TYR A 128 3.50 -1.60 -2.23
N ILE A 129 3.64 -1.83 -0.93
CA ILE A 129 2.72 -2.67 -0.16
C ILE A 129 1.58 -1.77 0.27
N LEU A 130 0.37 -2.04 -0.22
CA LEU A 130 -0.85 -1.35 0.15
C LEU A 130 -1.53 -2.12 1.29
N MET A 131 -1.89 -1.43 2.38
CA MET A 131 -2.43 -2.04 3.59
C MET A 131 -3.74 -1.34 4.01
N PHE A 132 -4.73 -2.13 4.41
CA PHE A 132 -5.93 -1.64 5.09
C PHE A 132 -6.22 -2.48 6.32
N PRO A 133 -6.97 -1.95 7.32
CA PRO A 133 -7.46 -2.76 8.42
C PRO A 133 -8.25 -3.97 7.90
N TRP A 134 -8.08 -5.14 8.53
CA TRP A 134 -8.69 -6.40 8.10
C TRP A 134 -10.20 -6.29 7.82
N PHE A 135 -10.91 -5.59 8.70
CA PHE A 135 -12.38 -5.50 8.75
C PHE A 135 -12.96 -4.18 8.19
N SER A 136 -12.13 -3.20 7.80
CA SER A 136 -12.64 -1.88 7.38
C SER A 136 -13.05 -1.87 5.91
N PRO A 137 -14.18 -1.20 5.56
CA PRO A 137 -14.51 -0.86 4.18
C PRO A 137 -13.56 0.22 3.66
N ALA A 138 -12.36 -0.19 3.24
CA ALA A 138 -11.40 0.49 2.36
C ALA A 138 -10.97 1.96 2.62
N ALA A 139 -11.48 2.67 3.63
CA ALA A 139 -11.32 4.14 3.67
C ALA A 139 -10.02 4.64 4.30
N SER A 140 -9.47 3.96 5.31
CA SER A 140 -8.26 4.41 6.02
C SER A 140 -7.16 3.35 5.97
N GLY A 141 -6.49 3.27 4.84
CA GLY A 141 -5.30 2.47 4.64
C GLY A 141 -4.05 3.33 4.53
N TRP A 142 -2.93 2.65 4.47
CA TRP A 142 -1.64 3.25 4.16
C TRP A 142 -0.83 2.34 3.24
N SER A 143 0.19 2.88 2.63
CA SER A 143 1.09 2.12 1.76
C SER A 143 2.54 2.46 2.03
N LEU A 144 3.41 1.49 1.83
CA LEU A 144 4.86 1.64 1.98
C LEU A 144 5.58 1.19 0.71
N GLY A 145 6.38 2.09 0.13
CA GLY A 145 7.15 1.85 -1.08
C GLY A 145 8.63 2.09 -0.85
N ILE A 146 9.50 1.31 -1.51
CA ILE A 146 10.94 1.60 -1.53
C ILE A 146 11.22 2.65 -2.58
N TYR A 147 12.00 3.65 -2.21
CA TYR A 147 12.54 4.63 -3.13
C TYR A 147 14.02 4.90 -2.86
N HIS A 148 14.74 5.41 -3.86
CA HIS A 148 16.11 5.88 -3.71
C HIS A 148 16.11 7.41 -3.74
N TYR A 149 16.58 8.03 -2.67
CA TYR A 149 16.54 9.48 -2.49
C TYR A 149 17.80 9.96 -1.77
N LYS A 150 18.47 10.97 -2.34
CA LYS A 150 19.73 11.54 -1.82
C LYS A 150 20.80 10.49 -1.52
N GLY A 151 21.02 9.53 -2.42
CA GLY A 151 22.01 8.46 -2.21
C GLY A 151 21.57 7.36 -1.22
N HIS A 152 20.38 7.47 -0.63
CA HIS A 152 19.91 6.54 0.39
C HIS A 152 18.64 5.82 -0.06
N ARG A 153 18.51 4.55 0.36
CA ARG A 153 17.24 3.85 0.30
C ARG A 153 16.33 4.38 1.39
N VAL A 154 15.10 4.74 1.04
CA VAL A 154 14.05 5.24 1.94
C VAL A 154 12.76 4.45 1.76
N LEU A 155 11.90 4.48 2.78
CA LEU A 155 10.50 4.07 2.63
C LEU A 155 9.61 5.31 2.49
N ILE A 156 8.76 5.31 1.47
CA ILE A 156 7.74 6.32 1.24
C ILE A 156 6.44 5.80 1.81
N GLU A 157 5.87 6.52 2.76
CA GLU A 157 4.54 6.27 3.28
C GLU A 157 3.51 7.11 2.54
N ARG A 158 2.40 6.49 2.13
CA ARG A 158 1.24 7.22 1.62
C ARG A 158 -0.04 6.82 2.31
N THR A 159 -0.96 7.76 2.43
CA THR A 159 -2.37 7.48 2.74
C THR A 159 -3.07 6.91 1.51
N THR A 160 -4.12 6.13 1.71
CA THR A 160 -4.94 5.59 0.60
C THR A 160 -6.10 6.48 0.21
N SER A 161 -6.62 7.29 1.14
CA SER A 161 -7.76 8.17 0.90
C SER A 161 -7.43 9.37 0.02
N SER A 162 -6.26 9.98 0.25
CA SER A 162 -5.81 11.18 -0.46
C SER A 162 -4.56 10.94 -1.29
N TYR A 163 -3.98 9.74 -1.24
CA TYR A 163 -2.70 9.43 -1.89
C TYR A 163 -1.59 10.41 -1.48
N ARG A 164 -1.66 11.04 -0.30
CA ARG A 164 -0.63 11.98 0.17
C ARG A 164 0.56 11.21 0.69
N ILE A 165 1.77 11.69 0.40
CA ILE A 165 2.96 11.23 1.09
C ILE A 165 2.98 11.91 2.46
N THR A 166 2.90 11.12 3.52
CA THR A 166 2.85 11.60 4.91
C THR A 166 4.13 11.35 5.67
N ASN A 167 5.00 10.49 5.14
CA ASN A 167 6.29 10.21 5.78
C ASN A 167 7.33 9.72 4.78
N VAL A 168 8.58 9.98 5.12
CA VAL A 168 9.76 9.40 4.46
C VAL A 168 10.60 8.79 5.56
N TYR A 169 10.66 7.47 5.61
CA TYR A 169 11.47 6.77 6.59
C TYR A 169 12.88 6.48 6.07
N TRP A 170 13.86 6.71 6.94
CA TRP A 170 15.28 6.57 6.71
C TRP A 170 15.84 5.41 7.53
N ARG A 171 16.97 4.82 7.11
CA ARG A 171 17.57 3.69 7.81
C ARG A 171 18.16 4.01 9.19
N SER A 172 18.42 5.29 9.49
CA SER A 172 18.96 5.70 10.78
C SER A 172 18.24 6.92 11.34
N ALA A 173 18.24 7.04 12.66
CA ALA A 173 17.70 8.21 13.35
C ALA A 173 18.43 9.50 12.96
N LYS A 174 19.75 9.45 12.73
CA LYS A 174 20.55 10.61 12.27
C LYS A 174 20.03 11.14 10.93
N LEU A 175 19.85 10.27 9.94
CA LEU A 175 19.33 10.66 8.62
C LEU A 175 17.91 11.23 8.73
N ALA A 176 17.05 10.61 9.52
CA ALA A 176 15.69 11.08 9.73
C ALA A 176 15.61 12.43 10.45
N ARG A 177 16.56 12.73 11.37
CA ARG A 177 16.66 14.05 11.99
C ARG A 177 17.07 15.13 10.99
N MET A 178 18.03 14.82 10.11
CA MET A 178 18.56 15.77 9.11
C MET A 178 17.60 16.00 7.93
N TYR A 179 16.93 14.95 7.45
CA TYR A 179 16.18 14.99 6.18
C TYR A 179 14.69 14.65 6.30
N GLY A 180 14.22 14.14 7.44
CA GLY A 180 12.80 13.82 7.67
C GLY A 180 11.89 15.05 7.66
N GLY A 181 10.57 14.81 7.63
CA GLY A 181 9.57 15.90 7.66
C GLY A 181 9.41 16.62 6.32
N LYS A 182 9.98 16.05 5.25
CA LYS A 182 9.94 16.59 3.89
C LYS A 182 9.79 15.44 2.89
N LYS A 183 8.88 15.60 1.92
CA LYS A 183 8.79 14.69 0.76
C LYS A 183 9.91 14.96 -0.25
N PRO A 184 10.33 13.96 -1.05
CA PRO A 184 11.11 14.21 -2.25
C PRO A 184 10.34 15.15 -3.19
N LYS A 185 10.99 16.20 -3.71
CA LYS A 185 10.32 17.23 -4.52
C LYS A 185 9.73 16.63 -5.80
N GLU A 186 10.42 15.65 -6.35
CA GLU A 186 10.09 14.93 -7.57
C GLU A 186 8.94 13.93 -7.44
N LEU A 187 8.50 13.62 -6.21
CA LEU A 187 7.30 12.82 -5.96
C LEU A 187 6.09 13.74 -5.75
N LYS A 188 5.00 13.50 -6.48
CA LYS A 188 3.79 14.34 -6.40
C LYS A 188 2.95 14.01 -5.16
N THR A 189 2.54 15.07 -4.45
CA THR A 189 1.46 14.98 -3.44
C THR A 189 0.14 15.07 -4.20
N TYR A 190 -0.83 14.24 -3.85
CA TYR A 190 -2.20 14.41 -4.30
C TYR A 190 -2.99 15.01 -3.15
N ALA A 191 -3.55 16.19 -3.34
CA ALA A 191 -4.86 16.49 -2.80
C ALA A 191 -5.72 16.61 -4.07
N GLN A 192 -6.85 15.91 -4.12
CA GLN A 192 -7.88 16.32 -5.06
C GLN A 192 -8.40 17.68 -4.61
#